data_AF-A0A7S2V3E1-F1
#
_entry.id   AF-A0A7S2V3E1-F1
#
_cell.length_a   1.000
_cell.length_b   1.000
_cell.length_c   1.000
_cell.angle_alpha   90.00
_cell.angle_beta   90.00
_cell.angle_gamma   90.00
#
_symmetry.space_group_name_H-M   'P 1'
#
loop_
_entity.id
_entity.type
_entity.pdbx_description
1 polymer ?
#
loop_
_entity_poly.entity_id
_entity_poly.type
_entity_poly.pdbx_seq_one_letter_code
_entity_poly.pdbx_strand_id
1 'polypeptide(L)'
;PYDTGCDALCYSGNEKMVGTSLAYFPRGGPVPEPPPDHGIGKFTSDSWGGMDAGEGLLYDTQVVDGHVTTHGGHELRHALQQLPDVEADGRVGVKCKIGKAVVTPALGSIRHNYQGLIHCVPPFYSSPKWEDELT
;
A
#
# COMPACT_ATOMS: atom_id res chain seq x y z
N PRO A 1 -23.64 -25.97 -9.88
CA PRO A 1 -23.18 -24.61 -10.26
C PRO A 1 -22.41 -23.99 -9.09
N TYR A 2 -21.09 -24.13 -9.11
CA TYR A 2 -20.26 -23.49 -8.09
C TYR A 2 -20.06 -22.04 -8.53
N ASP A 3 -20.64 -21.13 -7.77
CA ASP A 3 -20.20 -19.74 -7.76
C ASP A 3 -18.81 -19.75 -7.14
N THR A 4 -17.78 -19.79 -7.98
CA THR A 4 -16.36 -19.75 -7.57
C THR A 4 -15.83 -18.32 -7.61
N GLY A 5 -16.70 -17.32 -7.42
CA GLY A 5 -16.28 -15.93 -7.30
C GLY A 5 -15.32 -15.76 -6.13
N CYS A 6 -14.15 -15.16 -6.38
CA CYS A 6 -13.27 -14.75 -5.29
C CYS A 6 -13.94 -13.58 -4.55
N ASP A 7 -14.52 -13.84 -3.37
CA ASP A 7 -15.21 -12.79 -2.60
C ASP A 7 -14.26 -11.68 -2.11
N ALA A 8 -12.97 -11.98 -1.96
CA ALA A 8 -12.00 -11.03 -1.46
C ALA A 8 -10.67 -11.09 -2.21
N LEU A 9 -10.05 -9.92 -2.37
CA LEU A 9 -8.67 -9.78 -2.86
C LEU A 9 -7.73 -9.64 -1.67
N CYS A 10 -6.81 -10.58 -1.50
CA CYS A 10 -5.72 -10.49 -0.53
C CYS A 10 -4.46 -9.98 -1.22
N TYR A 11 -3.81 -8.96 -0.66
CA TYR A 11 -2.62 -8.37 -1.26
C TYR A 11 -1.65 -7.79 -0.22
N SER A 12 -0.41 -7.56 -0.64
CA SER A 12 0.62 -6.93 0.18
C SER A 12 0.43 -5.42 0.21
N GLY A 13 0.05 -4.87 1.37
CA GLY A 13 -0.01 -3.43 1.65
C GLY A 13 1.17 -2.97 2.52
N ASN A 14 1.04 -1.79 3.12
CA ASN A 14 2.03 -1.22 4.03
C ASN A 14 1.44 -0.82 5.38
N GLU A 15 2.30 -0.67 6.39
CA GLU A 15 1.88 -0.40 7.78
C GLU A 15 1.02 0.86 7.94
N LYS A 16 1.28 1.89 7.13
CA LYS A 16 0.58 3.18 7.15
C LYS A 16 -0.70 3.18 6.31
N MET A 17 -0.96 2.13 5.51
CA MET A 17 -2.12 2.00 4.61
C MET A 17 -2.29 3.20 3.66
N VAL A 18 -1.18 3.76 3.18
CA VAL A 18 -1.18 5.00 2.37
C VAL A 18 -1.14 4.77 0.85
N GLY A 19 -0.88 3.54 0.39
CA GLY A 19 -0.83 3.18 -1.04
C GLY A 19 -0.11 4.21 -1.93
N THR A 20 -0.80 4.67 -2.98
CA THR A 20 -0.28 5.66 -3.96
C THR A 20 -0.08 7.09 -3.41
N SER A 21 -0.22 7.31 -2.10
CA SER A 21 0.12 8.61 -1.51
C SER A 21 1.65 8.83 -1.49
N LEU A 22 2.42 7.79 -1.82
CA LEU A 22 3.86 7.83 -2.04
C LEU A 22 4.16 7.64 -3.52
N ALA A 23 5.12 8.42 -4.04
CA ALA A 23 5.60 8.28 -5.42
C ALA A 23 6.32 6.95 -5.67
N TYR A 24 6.94 6.42 -4.62
CA TYR A 24 7.81 5.26 -4.66
C TYR A 24 7.60 4.37 -3.43
N PHE A 25 7.71 3.06 -3.62
CA PHE A 25 7.68 2.04 -2.58
C PHE A 25 9.09 1.51 -2.36
N PRO A 26 9.55 1.35 -1.10
CA PRO A 26 10.89 0.83 -0.82
C PRO A 26 10.98 -0.66 -1.13
N ARG A 27 12.04 -1.07 -1.82
CA ARG A 27 12.45 -2.47 -1.93
C ARG A 27 13.18 -2.84 -0.64
N GLY A 28 12.53 -3.60 0.24
CA GLY A 28 13.14 -4.06 1.50
C GLY A 28 12.97 -3.13 2.71
N GLY A 29 12.09 -2.11 2.64
CA GLY A 29 11.56 -1.36 3.80
C GLY A 29 12.30 -0.09 4.24
N PRO A 30 11.86 0.53 5.36
CA PRO A 30 10.47 0.79 5.71
C PRO A 30 9.86 1.87 4.80
N VAL A 31 8.54 1.95 4.76
CA VAL A 31 7.82 2.94 3.94
C VAL A 31 8.21 4.37 4.33
N PRO A 32 8.70 5.20 3.39
CA PRO A 32 9.07 6.59 3.69
C PRO A 32 7.92 7.39 4.29
N GLU A 33 8.24 8.37 5.14
CA GLU A 33 7.28 9.39 5.57
C GLU A 33 6.69 10.11 4.35
N PRO A 34 5.37 10.24 4.24
CA PRO A 34 4.77 11.14 3.26
C PRO A 34 5.26 12.57 3.51
N PRO A 35 5.65 13.33 2.48
CA PRO A 35 6.06 14.72 2.64
C PRO A 35 4.92 15.58 3.23
N PRO A 36 5.24 16.70 3.91
CA PRO A 36 4.23 17.56 4.53
C PRO A 36 3.27 18.11 3.48
N ASP A 37 1.99 18.11 3.84
CA ASP A 37 0.86 18.46 3.00
C ASP A 37 1.06 19.81 2.28
N HIS A 38 1.35 19.73 0.99
CA HIS A 38 1.27 20.85 0.05
C HIS A 38 0.17 20.59 -0.97
N GLY A 39 -1.00 20.18 -0.50
CA GLY A 39 -2.24 20.23 -1.28
C GLY A 39 -2.28 19.24 -2.44
N ILE A 40 -3.27 18.35 -2.39
CA ILE A 40 -3.98 17.77 -3.55
C ILE A 40 -3.10 17.59 -4.81
N GLY A 41 -2.22 16.62 -4.78
CA GLY A 41 -1.48 16.21 -5.97
C GLY A 41 -1.00 14.79 -5.77
N LYS A 42 -1.32 13.90 -6.71
CA LYS A 42 -0.52 12.70 -6.91
C LYS A 42 0.94 13.13 -6.83
N PHE A 43 1.76 12.50 -6.00
CA PHE A 43 3.19 12.51 -6.29
C PHE A 43 3.39 11.63 -7.51
N THR A 44 3.06 12.19 -8.68
CA THR A 44 3.64 11.71 -9.92
C THR A 44 5.14 11.93 -9.81
N SER A 45 5.92 11.12 -10.52
CA SER A 45 7.36 11.31 -10.75
C SER A 45 7.75 12.75 -11.14
N ASP A 46 6.78 13.58 -11.53
CA ASP A 46 6.94 14.95 -11.98
C ASP A 46 7.40 15.92 -10.87
N SER A 47 6.98 15.72 -9.61
CA SER A 47 7.44 16.58 -8.49
C SER A 47 8.85 16.24 -7.99
N TRP A 48 9.34 15.04 -8.30
CA TRP A 48 10.73 14.60 -8.03
C TRP A 48 11.63 14.73 -9.26
N GLY A 49 11.24 15.58 -10.22
CA GLY A 49 12.08 15.97 -11.35
C GLY A 49 12.46 14.84 -12.30
N GLY A 50 11.62 13.80 -12.44
CA GLY A 50 11.90 12.70 -13.37
C GLY A 50 13.14 11.88 -13.02
N MET A 51 13.58 11.89 -11.75
CA MET A 51 14.62 10.95 -11.30
C MET A 51 14.04 9.54 -11.29
N ASP A 52 14.69 8.63 -12.01
CA ASP A 52 14.39 7.20 -11.97
C ASP A 52 14.30 6.74 -10.51
N ALA A 53 13.34 5.86 -10.23
CA ALA A 53 13.34 5.10 -8.97
C ALA A 53 14.71 4.41 -8.89
N GLY A 54 15.59 4.88 -7.99
CA GLY A 54 16.88 4.24 -7.76
C GLY A 54 16.70 2.75 -7.44
N GLU A 55 17.75 1.94 -7.51
CA GLU A 55 17.65 0.47 -7.43
C GLU A 55 16.88 -0.08 -6.20
N GLY A 56 16.74 0.73 -5.13
CA GLY A 56 15.99 0.43 -3.91
C GLY A 56 14.52 0.89 -3.89
N LEU A 57 13.96 1.40 -4.98
CA LEU A 57 12.61 1.95 -5.05
C LEU A 57 11.79 1.31 -6.19
N LEU A 58 10.47 1.22 -6.01
CA LEU A 58 9.51 0.71 -6.99
C LEU A 58 8.44 1.77 -7.26
N TYR A 59 8.04 1.92 -8.52
CA TYR A 59 6.89 2.76 -8.88
C TYR A 59 5.59 2.14 -8.38
N ASP A 60 4.55 2.95 -8.18
CA ASP A 60 3.20 2.49 -7.83
C ASP A 60 2.64 1.44 -8.83
N THR A 61 2.92 1.63 -10.12
CA THR A 61 2.56 0.69 -11.19
C THR A 61 3.33 -0.63 -11.15
N GLN A 62 4.40 -0.73 -10.35
CA GLN A 62 5.20 -1.95 -10.19
C GLN A 62 4.84 -2.75 -8.94
N VAL A 63 3.96 -2.23 -8.08
CA VAL A 63 3.54 -2.91 -6.84
C VAL A 63 2.03 -3.14 -6.81
N VAL A 64 1.62 -4.26 -6.23
CA VAL A 64 0.19 -4.61 -6.12
C VAL A 64 -0.59 -3.57 -5.31
N ASP A 65 -0.01 -3.03 -4.24
CA ASP A 65 -0.63 -1.95 -3.43
C ASP A 65 -0.93 -0.70 -4.26
N GLY A 66 -0.03 -0.34 -5.16
CA GLY A 66 -0.21 0.80 -6.06
C GLY A 66 -1.36 0.59 -7.04
N HIS A 67 -1.48 -0.61 -7.61
CA HIS A 67 -2.63 -0.98 -8.46
C HIS A 67 -3.94 -0.99 -7.68
N VAL A 68 -3.97 -1.63 -6.51
CA VAL A 68 -5.18 -1.71 -5.66
C VAL A 68 -5.63 -0.31 -5.25
N THR A 69 -4.71 0.56 -4.83
CA THR A 69 -5.06 1.92 -4.41
C THR A 69 -5.49 2.78 -5.61
N THR A 70 -4.86 2.60 -6.78
CA THR A 70 -5.27 3.28 -8.02
C THR A 70 -6.69 2.89 -8.44
N HIS A 71 -6.99 1.59 -8.43
CA HIS A 71 -8.30 1.07 -8.82
C HIS A 71 -9.39 1.30 -7.77
N GLY A 72 -9.02 1.33 -6.48
CA GLY A 72 -9.90 1.69 -5.37
C GLY A 72 -10.18 3.20 -5.28
N GLY A 73 -9.28 4.02 -5.83
CA GLY A 73 -9.46 5.46 -5.99
C GLY A 73 -9.62 6.22 -4.68
N HIS A 74 -10.29 7.37 -4.75
CA HIS A 74 -10.53 8.24 -3.60
C HIS A 74 -11.39 7.56 -2.51
N GLU A 75 -12.34 6.71 -2.91
CA GLU A 75 -13.19 5.96 -1.97
C GLU A 75 -12.34 5.08 -1.04
N LEU A 76 -11.46 4.25 -1.62
CA LEU A 76 -10.58 3.37 -0.83
C LEU A 76 -9.60 4.19 0.01
N ARG A 77 -8.99 5.23 -0.55
CA ARG A 77 -8.08 6.10 0.20
C ARG A 77 -8.74 6.71 1.43
N HIS A 78 -9.95 7.24 1.27
CA HIS A 78 -10.70 7.81 2.38
C HIS A 78 -11.01 6.74 3.44
N ALA A 79 -11.43 5.54 3.03
CA ALA A 79 -11.69 4.44 3.97
C ALA A 79 -10.44 4.05 4.77
N LEU A 80 -9.27 3.97 4.11
CA LEU A 80 -8.00 3.65 4.78
C LEU A 80 -7.53 4.76 5.74
N GLN A 81 -7.77 6.03 5.39
CA GLN A 81 -7.46 7.17 6.27
C GLN A 81 -8.27 7.13 7.58
N GLN A 82 -9.51 6.61 7.53
CA GLN A 82 -10.39 6.50 8.70
C GLN A 82 -10.08 5.29 9.60
N LEU A 83 -9.16 4.40 9.20
CA LEU A 83 -8.72 3.31 10.09
C LEU A 83 -8.00 3.91 11.31
N PRO A 84 -8.19 3.34 12.51
CA PRO A 84 -7.51 3.82 13.71
C PRO A 84 -6.01 3.55 13.62
N ASP A 85 -5.21 4.47 14.15
CA ASP A 85 -3.79 4.24 14.33
C ASP A 85 -3.60 3.27 15.50
N VAL A 86 -2.84 2.20 15.26
CA VAL A 86 -2.46 1.19 16.27
C VAL A 86 -1.12 1.52 16.94
N GLU A 87 -0.35 2.42 16.34
CA GLU A 87 0.90 2.95 16.87
C GLU A 87 1.18 4.33 16.27
N ALA A 88 1.66 5.26 17.08
CA ALA A 88 2.09 6.57 16.60
C ALA A 88 3.46 6.44 15.92
N ASP A 89 3.57 6.89 14.67
CA ASP A 89 4.82 6.90 13.91
C ASP A 89 4.91 8.17 13.05
N GLY A 90 5.73 9.12 13.47
CA GLY A 90 5.92 10.38 12.76
C GLY A 90 4.60 11.14 12.52
N ARG A 91 4.37 11.55 11.27
CA ARG A 91 3.16 12.31 10.89
C ARG A 91 1.96 11.46 10.54
N VAL A 92 2.18 10.19 10.19
CA VAL A 92 1.13 9.27 9.77
C VAL A 92 1.28 7.99 10.57
N GLY A 93 0.35 7.77 11.50
CA GLY A 93 0.37 6.60 12.37
C GLY A 93 0.29 5.29 11.60
N VAL A 94 0.86 4.25 12.21
CA VAL A 94 0.74 2.88 11.73
C VAL A 94 -0.70 2.43 11.97
N LYS A 95 -1.35 1.93 10.93
CA LYS A 95 -2.74 1.43 10.95
C LYS A 95 -2.80 -0.10 11.03
N CYS A 96 -1.75 -0.78 10.58
CA CYS A 96 -1.62 -2.23 10.68
C CYS A 96 -0.14 -2.60 10.84
N LYS A 97 0.20 -3.42 11.83
CA LYS A 97 1.59 -3.85 12.05
C LYS A 97 2.01 -4.94 11.06
N ILE A 98 3.32 -5.06 10.82
CA ILE A 98 3.91 -6.23 10.14
C ILE A 98 3.35 -7.55 10.70
N GLY A 99 3.03 -8.49 9.80
CA GLY A 99 2.46 -9.80 10.11
C GLY A 99 0.98 -9.78 10.47
N LYS A 100 0.32 -8.63 10.34
CA LYS A 100 -1.13 -8.47 10.53
C LYS A 100 -1.81 -8.13 9.20
N ALA A 101 -3.14 -8.13 9.24
CA ALA A 101 -3.98 -7.71 8.14
C ALA A 101 -5.15 -6.86 8.63
N VAL A 102 -5.64 -5.98 7.75
CA VAL A 102 -6.91 -5.26 7.92
C VAL A 102 -7.84 -5.62 6.78
N VAL A 103 -9.14 -5.71 7.06
CA VAL A 103 -10.17 -5.96 6.04
C VAL A 103 -10.98 -4.69 5.81
N THR A 104 -11.19 -4.34 4.55
CA THR A 104 -12.13 -3.28 4.15
C THR A 104 -13.08 -3.79 3.08
N PRO A 105 -14.23 -3.13 2.86
CA PRO A 105 -15.00 -3.34 1.64
C PRO A 105 -14.15 -3.08 0.40
N ALA A 106 -14.45 -3.77 -0.70
CA ALA A 106 -13.94 -3.40 -2.01
C ALA A 106 -14.61 -2.10 -2.48
N LEU A 107 -13.81 -1.13 -2.88
CA LEU A 107 -14.25 0.21 -3.26
C LEU A 107 -13.73 0.58 -4.66
N GLY A 108 -14.25 1.65 -5.24
CA GLY A 108 -13.88 2.09 -6.59
C GLY A 108 -14.19 1.04 -7.66
N SER A 109 -13.29 0.86 -8.61
CA SER A 109 -13.47 -0.11 -9.72
C SER A 109 -13.30 -1.57 -9.29
N ILE A 110 -12.64 -1.83 -8.15
CA ILE A 110 -12.37 -3.18 -7.64
C ILE A 110 -13.65 -3.91 -7.23
N ARG A 111 -14.66 -3.17 -6.77
CA ARG A 111 -15.95 -3.70 -6.31
C ARG A 111 -16.75 -4.47 -7.36
N HIS A 112 -16.38 -4.37 -8.64
CA HIS A 112 -17.00 -5.15 -9.71
C HIS A 112 -16.61 -6.64 -9.66
N ASN A 113 -15.47 -6.97 -9.05
CA ASN A 113 -14.92 -8.33 -9.06
C ASN A 113 -14.77 -8.91 -7.65
N TYR A 114 -14.74 -8.07 -6.61
CA TYR A 114 -14.52 -8.47 -5.23
C TYR A 114 -15.50 -7.76 -4.31
N GLN A 115 -15.85 -8.39 -3.19
CA GLN A 115 -16.66 -7.79 -2.12
C GLN A 115 -15.77 -7.17 -1.04
N GLY A 116 -14.59 -7.74 -0.80
CA GLY A 116 -13.65 -7.31 0.23
C GLY A 116 -12.20 -7.19 -0.23
N LEU A 117 -11.43 -6.44 0.55
CA LEU A 117 -9.98 -6.32 0.42
C LEU A 117 -9.34 -6.75 1.74
N ILE A 118 -8.32 -7.61 1.67
CA ILE A 118 -7.50 -8.01 2.80
C ILE A 118 -6.11 -7.41 2.60
N HIS A 119 -5.81 -6.38 3.39
CA HIS A 119 -4.58 -5.60 3.37
C HIS A 119 -3.56 -6.26 4.29
N CYS A 120 -2.70 -7.13 3.76
CA CYS A 120 -1.68 -7.84 4.53
C CYS A 120 -0.39 -7.03 4.57
N VAL A 121 0.20 -6.83 5.76
CA VAL A 121 1.49 -6.15 5.88
C VAL A 121 2.61 -7.20 5.99
N PRO A 122 3.39 -7.43 4.92
CA PRO A 122 4.51 -8.35 4.99
C PRO A 122 5.67 -7.76 5.80
N PRO A 123 6.55 -8.58 6.38
CA PRO A 123 7.84 -8.11 6.87
C PRO A 123 8.69 -7.57 5.71
N PHE A 124 9.53 -6.60 6.03
CA PHE A 124 10.55 -6.12 5.10
C PHE A 124 11.83 -6.91 5.29
N TYR A 125 12.34 -7.50 4.20
CA TYR A 125 13.67 -8.08 4.16
C TYR A 125 14.58 -7.12 3.41
N SER A 126 15.47 -6.46 4.13
CA SER A 126 16.49 -5.56 3.55
C SER A 126 17.70 -6.32 3.02
N SER A 127 17.79 -7.62 3.33
CA SER A 127 18.87 -8.48 2.92
C SER A 127 18.70 -8.96 1.48
N PRO A 128 19.73 -8.83 0.62
CA PRO A 128 19.72 -9.48 -0.69
C PRO A 128 19.73 -11.01 -0.58
N LYS A 129 19.96 -11.56 0.62
CA LYS A 129 19.86 -12.99 0.95
C LYS A 129 18.59 -13.31 1.76
N TRP A 130 17.50 -12.57 1.53
CA TRP A 130 16.24 -12.76 2.24
C TRP A 130 15.75 -14.22 2.27
N GLU A 131 16.06 -15.01 1.23
CA GLU A 131 15.74 -16.44 1.15
C GLU A 131 16.38 -17.25 2.31
N ASP A 132 17.60 -16.89 2.71
CA ASP A 132 18.33 -17.52 3.82
C ASP A 132 17.74 -17.13 5.19
N GLU A 133 16.94 -16.08 5.25
CA GLU A 133 16.30 -15.56 6.48
C GLU A 133 14.88 -16.12 6.68
N LEU A 134 14.41 -16.98 5.77
CA LEU A 134 13.10 -17.63 5.84
C LEU A 134 13.11 -19.04 6.48
N THR A 135 14.29 -19.57 6.81
CA THR A 135 14.48 -20.87 7.50
C THR A 135 14.63 -20.71 9.01
#